data_AF-A0A7W4AE69-F1
#
_entry.id   AF-A0A7W4AE69-F1
#
_cell.length_a   1.000
_cell.length_b   1.000
_cell.length_c   1.000
_cell.angle_alpha   90.00
_cell.angle_beta   90.00
_cell.angle_gamma   90.00
#
_symmetry.space_group_name_H-M   'P 1'
#
loop_
_entity.id
_entity.type
_entity.pdbx_description
1 polymer ?
#
loop_
_entity_poly.entity_id
_entity_poly.type
_entity_poly.pdbx_seq_one_letter_code
_entity_poly.pdbx_strand_id
1 'polypeptide(L)'
;MTWCARAADKYDQWSWGEDRGWASDEWNNEIAKCLDSLEGHDWKEIQAMTSDTMHLMHHDHDISDLCDEAVERWIERDLEQFDTLFRFRLGNKKRAWGIELQGHFYMIWYERNHQIYSVD
;
A
#
# COMPACT_ATOMS: atom_id res chain seq x y z
N MET A 1 -4.00 6.28 14.00
CA MET A 1 -3.70 6.41 12.57
C MET A 1 -4.90 7.05 11.90
N THR A 2 -4.68 7.91 10.91
CA THR A 2 -5.70 8.37 9.97
C THR A 2 -5.20 8.10 8.55
N TRP A 3 -6.07 8.10 7.54
CA TRP A 3 -5.64 7.78 6.18
C TRP A 3 -6.43 8.52 5.11
N CYS A 4 -5.88 8.61 3.89
CA CYS A 4 -6.63 9.02 2.72
C CYS A 4 -6.07 8.43 1.42
N ALA A 5 -6.89 8.42 0.37
CA ALA A 5 -6.50 8.02 -0.99
C ALA A 5 -6.42 9.22 -1.96
N ARG A 6 -6.17 10.43 -1.45
CA ARG A 6 -6.10 11.65 -2.26
C ARG A 6 -4.88 11.69 -3.17
N ALA A 7 -3.79 11.04 -2.74
CA ALA A 7 -2.54 10.93 -3.48
C ALA A 7 -2.47 9.64 -4.31
N ALA A 8 -3.59 8.91 -4.46
CA ALA A 8 -3.57 7.63 -5.16
C ALA A 8 -3.33 7.78 -6.67
N ASP A 9 -2.48 6.91 -7.19
CA ASP A 9 -2.24 6.76 -8.62
C ASP A 9 -3.26 5.78 -9.21
N LYS A 10 -4.29 6.31 -9.86
CA LYS A 10 -5.47 5.52 -10.27
C LYS A 10 -5.66 5.40 -11.77
N TYR A 11 -4.84 6.11 -12.54
CA TYR A 11 -5.03 6.25 -13.98
C TYR A 11 -4.07 5.35 -14.74
N ASP A 12 -4.57 4.81 -15.84
CA ASP A 12 -3.93 3.80 -16.71
C ASP A 12 -3.62 2.48 -16.00
N GLN A 13 -2.81 1.67 -16.69
CA GLN A 13 -2.50 0.30 -16.34
C GLN A 13 -1.02 0.15 -16.06
N TRP A 14 -0.70 -0.82 -15.20
CA TRP A 14 0.64 -1.37 -15.10
C TRP A 14 1.01 -2.17 -16.36
N SER A 15 2.30 -2.39 -16.60
CA SER A 15 2.79 -3.18 -17.74
C SER A 15 2.26 -4.61 -17.77
N TRP A 16 1.85 -5.17 -16.63
CA TRP A 16 1.22 -6.49 -16.53
C TRP A 16 -0.30 -6.48 -16.81
N GLY A 17 -0.88 -5.34 -17.20
CA GLY A 17 -2.25 -5.22 -17.70
C GLY A 17 -3.33 -5.02 -16.63
N GLU A 18 -2.96 -4.79 -15.36
CA GLU A 18 -3.91 -4.40 -14.32
C GLU A 18 -4.07 -2.89 -14.26
N ASP A 19 -5.31 -2.41 -14.10
CA ASP A 19 -5.58 -0.99 -13.79
C ASP A 19 -4.90 -0.61 -12.46
N ARG A 20 -4.24 0.56 -12.45
CA ARG A 20 -3.70 1.15 -11.21
C ARG A 20 -4.80 1.57 -10.24
N GLY A 21 -5.95 1.93 -10.80
CA GLY A 21 -7.18 2.15 -10.05
C GLY A 21 -7.81 0.87 -9.50
N TRP A 22 -8.95 1.03 -8.85
CA TRP A 22 -9.70 -0.05 -8.22
C TRP A 22 -11.18 0.01 -8.61
N ALA A 23 -11.82 -1.15 -8.63
CA ALA A 23 -13.27 -1.23 -8.78
C ALA A 23 -13.98 -0.76 -7.52
N SER A 24 -15.26 -0.38 -7.63
CA SER A 24 -16.08 0.05 -6.48
C SER A 24 -16.19 -1.03 -5.40
N ASP A 25 -16.19 -2.30 -5.79
CA ASP A 25 -16.23 -3.41 -4.85
C ASP A 25 -14.92 -3.54 -4.05
N GLU A 26 -13.77 -3.46 -4.73
CA GLU A 26 -12.44 -3.47 -4.10
C GLU A 26 -12.27 -2.29 -3.14
N TRP A 27 -12.78 -1.11 -3.51
CA TRP A 27 -12.81 0.04 -2.61
C TRP A 27 -13.58 -0.25 -1.33
N ASN A 28 -14.87 -0.61 -1.46
CA ASN A 28 -15.76 -0.71 -0.32
C ASN A 28 -15.47 -1.92 0.58
N ASN A 29 -15.08 -3.05 -0.01
CA ASN A 29 -15.00 -4.32 0.71
C ASN A 29 -13.58 -4.71 1.11
N GLU A 30 -12.55 -4.05 0.56
CA GLU A 30 -11.16 -4.43 0.78
C GLU A 30 -10.30 -3.26 1.25
N ILE A 31 -10.19 -2.20 0.44
CA ILE A 31 -9.34 -1.05 0.74
C ILE A 31 -9.90 -0.25 1.93
N ALA A 32 -11.08 0.35 1.76
CA ALA A 32 -11.68 1.21 2.77
C ALA A 32 -12.01 0.40 4.02
N LYS A 33 -12.64 -0.77 3.87
CA LYS A 33 -12.97 -1.65 5.00
C LYS A 33 -11.76 -1.96 5.89
N CYS A 34 -10.61 -2.27 5.31
CA CYS A 34 -9.40 -2.57 6.09
C CYS A 34 -8.79 -1.31 6.70
N LEU A 35 -8.60 -0.24 5.91
CA LEU A 35 -7.97 0.97 6.42
C LEU A 35 -8.84 1.69 7.48
N ASP A 36 -10.16 1.70 7.32
CA ASP A 36 -11.12 2.21 8.31
C ASP A 36 -11.07 1.39 9.60
N SER A 37 -10.86 0.08 9.52
CA SER A 37 -10.73 -0.77 10.71
C SER A 37 -9.46 -0.49 11.53
N LEU A 38 -8.46 0.17 10.92
CA LEU A 38 -7.21 0.54 11.56
C LEU A 38 -7.18 2.04 11.94
N GLU A 39 -8.19 2.81 11.54
CA GLU A 39 -8.31 4.21 11.91
C GLU A 39 -8.47 4.33 13.44
N GLY A 40 -7.77 5.29 14.04
CA GLY A 40 -7.73 5.48 15.49
C GLY A 40 -6.71 4.62 16.26
N HIS A 41 -6.18 3.52 15.67
CA HIS A 41 -5.14 2.70 16.31
C HIS A 41 -3.78 3.42 16.39
N ASP A 42 -2.96 3.11 17.39
CA ASP A 42 -1.59 3.65 17.43
C ASP A 42 -0.71 3.00 16.34
N TRP A 43 0.23 3.76 15.78
CA TRP A 43 1.07 3.26 14.70
C TRP A 43 1.95 2.08 15.14
N LYS A 44 2.45 2.11 16.38
CA LYS A 44 3.25 1.01 16.93
C LYS A 44 2.42 -0.25 17.12
N GLU A 45 1.14 -0.11 17.47
CA GLU A 45 0.22 -1.25 17.56
C GLU A 45 -0.01 -1.87 16.19
N ILE A 46 -0.22 -1.05 15.15
CA ILE A 46 -0.37 -1.49 13.76
C ILE A 46 0.88 -2.26 13.29
N GLN A 47 2.08 -1.70 13.52
CA GLN A 47 3.34 -2.33 13.15
C GLN A 47 3.62 -3.63 13.91
N ALA A 48 3.00 -3.84 15.07
CA ALA A 48 3.12 -5.06 15.85
C ALA A 48 2.10 -6.16 15.46
N MET A 49 1.13 -5.86 14.58
CA MET A 49 0.12 -6.84 14.17
C MET A 49 0.74 -7.97 13.35
N THR A 50 0.48 -9.20 13.76
CA THR A 50 0.94 -10.43 13.09
C THR A 50 -0.21 -11.29 12.62
N SER A 51 0.00 -12.06 11.56
CA SER A 51 -0.90 -13.16 11.20
C SER A 51 -0.84 -14.30 12.22
N ASP A 52 -1.72 -15.29 12.05
CA ASP A 52 -1.74 -16.51 12.89
C ASP A 52 -0.41 -17.29 12.87
N THR A 53 0.40 -17.07 11.83
CA THR A 53 1.75 -17.62 11.65
C THR A 53 2.86 -16.73 12.19
N MET A 54 2.54 -15.70 12.99
CA MET A 54 3.47 -14.74 13.59
C MET A 54 4.27 -13.87 12.60
N HIS A 55 3.87 -13.82 11.33
CA HIS A 55 4.45 -12.89 10.36
C HIS A 55 3.81 -11.52 10.46
N LEU A 56 4.61 -10.46 10.41
CA LEU A 56 4.12 -9.08 10.38
C LEU A 56 3.14 -8.88 9.22
N MET A 57 2.01 -8.25 9.53
CA MET A 57 0.97 -7.95 8.54
C MET A 57 1.24 -6.64 7.79
N HIS A 58 1.80 -5.67 8.50
CA HIS A 58 1.95 -4.29 8.06
C HIS A 58 3.36 -3.84 8.37
N HIS A 59 4.09 -3.38 7.37
CA HIS A 59 5.50 -3.04 7.55
C HIS A 59 6.02 -2.14 6.43
N ASP A 60 7.15 -1.51 6.72
CA ASP A 60 7.93 -0.66 5.83
C ASP A 60 8.72 -1.48 4.79
N HIS A 61 8.84 -0.95 3.59
CA HIS A 61 9.68 -1.45 2.50
C HIS A 61 10.53 -0.32 1.93
N ASP A 62 11.76 -0.65 1.55
CA ASP A 62 12.59 0.27 0.78
C ASP A 62 12.03 0.40 -0.63
N ILE A 63 12.05 1.60 -1.22
CA ILE A 63 11.61 1.80 -2.60
C ILE A 63 12.40 0.92 -3.58
N SER A 64 13.68 0.66 -3.30
CA SER A 64 14.55 -0.20 -4.11
C SER A 64 14.22 -1.69 -4.05
N ASP A 65 13.34 -2.12 -3.14
CA ASP A 65 12.82 -3.49 -3.14
C ASP A 65 11.74 -3.70 -4.21
N LEU A 66 11.11 -2.62 -4.72
CA LEU A 66 9.99 -2.72 -5.65
C LEU A 66 10.47 -2.95 -7.09
N CYS A 67 9.57 -3.39 -7.97
CA CYS A 67 9.88 -3.55 -9.39
C CYS A 67 10.20 -2.20 -10.06
N ASP A 68 11.04 -2.24 -11.11
CA ASP A 68 11.54 -1.04 -11.81
C ASP A 68 10.41 -0.09 -12.22
N GLU A 69 9.30 -0.60 -12.76
CA GLU A 69 8.14 0.21 -13.16
C GLU A 69 7.52 0.96 -11.97
N ALA A 70 7.43 0.33 -10.80
CA ALA A 70 6.93 0.98 -9.60
C ALA A 70 7.91 2.07 -9.13
N VAL A 71 9.22 1.81 -9.17
CA VAL A 71 10.24 2.80 -8.80
C VAL A 71 10.21 4.01 -9.74
N GLU A 72 10.15 3.79 -11.05
CA GLU A 72 10.00 4.86 -12.04
C GLU A 72 8.73 5.66 -11.77
N ARG A 73 7.61 4.97 -11.52
CA ARG A 73 6.33 5.63 -11.24
C ARG A 73 6.36 6.42 -9.93
N TRP A 74 7.16 6.01 -8.95
CA TRP A 74 7.37 6.74 -7.71
C TRP A 74 8.04 8.10 -7.98
N ILE A 75 9.08 8.10 -8.82
CA ILE A 75 9.81 9.31 -9.23
C ILE A 75 8.91 10.22 -10.09
N GLU A 76 8.16 9.67 -11.05
CA GLU A 76 7.22 10.43 -11.88
C GLU A 76 6.13 11.17 -11.07
N ARG A 77 5.91 10.76 -9.82
CA ARG A 77 4.93 11.33 -8.91
C ARG A 77 5.54 12.32 -7.91
N ASP A 78 6.81 12.69 -8.07
CA ASP A 78 7.56 13.58 -7.16
C ASP A 78 7.57 13.05 -5.72
N LEU A 79 7.82 11.74 -5.54
CA LEU A 79 7.86 11.04 -4.25
C LEU A 79 9.27 10.57 -3.86
N GLU A 80 10.30 10.88 -4.64
CA GLU A 80 11.70 10.46 -4.43
C GLU A 80 12.34 10.97 -3.14
N GLN A 81 11.72 11.91 -2.45
CA GLN A 81 12.08 12.31 -1.08
C GLN A 81 11.72 11.25 -0.02
N PHE A 82 10.95 10.24 -0.39
CA PHE A 82 10.56 9.12 0.47
C PHE A 82 11.21 7.83 -0.04
N ASP A 83 12.33 7.46 0.58
CA ASP A 83 13.07 6.22 0.29
C ASP A 83 12.37 4.96 0.85
N THR A 84 11.36 5.15 1.70
CA THR A 84 10.63 4.08 2.37
C THR A 84 9.13 4.27 2.21
N LEU A 85 8.44 3.17 1.93
CA LEU A 85 6.99 3.08 1.83
C LEU A 85 6.46 2.17 2.90
N PHE A 86 5.24 2.42 3.35
CA PHE A 86 4.51 1.50 4.21
C PHE A 86 3.52 0.68 3.38
N ARG A 87 3.41 -0.61 3.68
CA ARG A 87 2.36 -1.47 3.10
C ARG A 87 1.38 -1.98 4.14
N PHE A 88 0.10 -1.91 3.81
CA PHE A 88 -0.95 -2.65 4.51
C PHE A 88 -1.31 -3.93 3.78
N ARG A 89 -1.33 -5.06 4.48
CA ARG A 89 -2.00 -6.29 4.02
C ARG A 89 -3.51 -6.15 4.14
N LEU A 90 -4.21 -6.19 3.00
CA LEU A 90 -5.67 -6.12 2.93
C LEU A 90 -6.33 -7.52 2.90
N GLY A 91 -5.52 -8.57 2.81
CA GLY A 91 -5.95 -9.96 2.66
C GLY A 91 -5.04 -10.68 1.67
N ASN A 92 -4.90 -12.00 1.80
CA ASN A 92 -4.07 -12.87 0.94
C ASN A 92 -2.88 -12.14 0.25
N LYS A 93 -3.01 -11.83 -1.05
CA LYS A 93 -2.02 -11.12 -1.89
C LYS A 93 -2.21 -9.61 -2.00
N LYS A 94 -3.35 -9.08 -1.55
CA LYS A 94 -3.74 -7.69 -1.76
C LYS A 94 -3.02 -6.73 -0.82
N ARG A 95 -2.49 -5.63 -1.34
CA ARG A 95 -1.75 -4.63 -0.56
C ARG A 95 -2.22 -3.21 -0.88
N ALA A 96 -2.25 -2.35 0.13
CA ALA A 96 -2.23 -0.91 -0.08
C ALA A 96 -0.82 -0.41 0.23
N TRP A 97 -0.22 0.30 -0.72
CA TRP A 97 1.11 0.89 -0.61
C TRP A 97 0.98 2.40 -0.46
N GLY A 98 1.84 3.02 0.33
CA GLY A 98 1.82 4.46 0.49
C GLY A 98 2.86 4.98 1.47
N ILE A 99 2.66 6.23 1.88
CA ILE A 99 3.61 6.93 2.75
C ILE A 99 2.93 7.17 4.09
N GLU A 100 3.64 6.85 5.18
CA GLU A 100 3.27 7.32 6.51
C GLU A 100 3.97 8.64 6.82
N LEU A 101 3.19 9.64 7.24
CA LEU A 101 3.73 10.91 7.76
C LEU A 101 2.96 11.29 9.02
N GLN A 102 3.65 11.28 10.16
CA GLN A 102 3.13 11.73 11.46
C GLN A 102 1.81 11.03 11.86
N GLY A 103 1.72 9.72 11.61
CA GLY A 103 0.56 8.89 11.90
C GLY A 103 -0.58 9.01 10.89
N HIS A 104 -0.38 9.71 9.77
CA HIS A 104 -1.29 9.74 8.63
C HIS A 104 -0.76 8.91 7.47
N PHE A 105 -1.57 8.00 6.93
CA PHE A 105 -1.23 7.19 5.77
C PHE A 105 -1.80 7.77 4.47
N TYR A 106 -0.93 8.16 3.55
CA TYR A 106 -1.27 8.57 2.20
C TYR A 106 -1.17 7.37 1.26
N MET A 107 -2.30 6.77 0.91
CA MET A 107 -2.35 5.65 -0.01
C MET A 107 -1.96 6.11 -1.43
N ILE A 108 -1.00 5.41 -2.03
CA ILE A 108 -0.50 5.64 -3.39
C ILE A 108 -0.98 4.56 -4.35
N TRP A 109 -0.79 3.28 -4.01
CA TRP A 109 -1.17 2.16 -4.89
C TRP A 109 -2.03 1.12 -4.19
N TYR A 110 -2.87 0.47 -4.98
CA TYR A 110 -3.52 -0.79 -4.63
C TYR A 110 -2.94 -1.90 -5.50
N GLU A 111 -2.57 -3.01 -4.88
CA GLU A 111 -1.98 -4.16 -5.54
C GLU A 111 -2.86 -5.39 -5.31
N ARG A 112 -3.11 -6.16 -6.38
CA ARG A 112 -3.92 -7.38 -6.33
C ARG A 112 -3.10 -8.65 -6.10
N ASN A 113 -1.91 -8.75 -6.73
CA ASN A 113 -1.24 -10.03 -6.99
C ASN A 113 0.28 -10.07 -6.77
N HIS A 114 0.87 -9.26 -5.88
CA HIS A 114 2.32 -9.25 -5.61
C HIS A 114 3.18 -9.01 -6.87
N GLN A 115 2.82 -7.99 -7.65
CA GLN A 115 3.54 -7.58 -8.87
C GLN A 115 4.43 -6.35 -8.63
N ILE A 116 4.07 -5.50 -7.66
CA ILE A 116 4.87 -4.34 -7.23
C ILE A 116 6.07 -4.82 -6.41
N TYR A 117 5.84 -5.79 -5.53
CA TYR A 117 6.88 -6.50 -4.79
C TYR A 117 6.66 -8.00 -4.93
N SER A 118 7.43 -8.62 -5.81
CA SER A 118 7.42 -10.06 -6.01
C SER A 118 8.09 -10.75 -4.83
N VAL A 119 7.32 -11.58 -4.13
CA VAL A 119 7.87 -12.55 -3.18
C VAL A 119 8.11 -13.84 -3.96
N ASP A 120 9.37 -14.15 -4.23
CA ASP A 120 9.78 -15.44 -4.80
C ASP A 120 9.35 -16.62 -3.91
#